data_AF-A0A0A2CFC7-F1
#
_entry.id   AF-A0A0A2CFC7-F1
#
_cell.length_a   1.000
_cell.length_b   1.000
_cell.length_c   1.000
_cell.angle_alpha   90.00
_cell.angle_beta   90.00
_cell.angle_gamma   90.00
#
_symmetry.space_group_name_H-M   'P 1'
#
loop_
_entity.id
_entity.type
_entity.pdbx_description
1 polymer ?
#
loop_
_entity_poly.entity_id
_entity_poly.type
_entity_poly.pdbx_seq_one_letter_code
_entity_poly.pdbx_strand_id
1 'polypeptide(L)'
;MQPFEAFQPDGVILFSDILTPLPGMGIDFDIVESKGPLIQEPIRSLSQIEALHPLEPNATMPFVGEVLGRLRESVGNKAAVLGFVGAPWTLAAYVVEGKSSKNYAVIKAMAFQQPDLLHRLLNHFAESIATYLRYQIDAGAQVVQMFDSWAGQLSPIDYDTFAAPYQKRVVDLVKSTHPDTPMILYISGSAGVLERMGRTGVDIISLDWTVDMADGCARLPEHLGVQGNVDPGLLFGTPEAIRERIVDAVRKARGRRHILNLGHGILPGTPEENAKVFFETGKTVDNLIGSAA
;
A
#
# COMPACT_ATOMS: atom_id res chain seq x y z
N MET A 1 -20.98 3.86 3.51
CA MET A 1 -19.59 4.32 3.31
C MET A 1 -19.11 5.04 4.56
N GLN A 2 -18.85 4.31 5.65
CA GLN A 2 -18.78 4.91 7.00
C GLN A 2 -17.77 6.06 7.15
N PRO A 3 -16.49 5.94 6.74
CA PRO A 3 -15.54 7.06 6.87
C PRO A 3 -15.89 8.24 5.97
N PHE A 4 -16.43 7.98 4.77
CA PHE A 4 -16.81 9.04 3.85
C PHE A 4 -17.97 9.86 4.41
N GLU A 5 -19.03 9.19 4.86
CA GLU A 5 -20.21 9.85 5.45
C GLU A 5 -19.85 10.64 6.72
N ALA A 6 -18.96 10.11 7.57
CA ALA A 6 -18.57 10.74 8.82
C ALA A 6 -17.60 11.91 8.65
N PHE A 7 -16.59 11.76 7.78
CA PHE A 7 -15.44 12.68 7.75
C PHE A 7 -15.20 13.35 6.40
N GLN A 8 -15.84 12.89 5.32
CA GLN A 8 -15.66 13.39 3.94
C GLN A 8 -14.17 13.56 3.58
N PRO A 9 -13.34 12.48 3.63
CA PRO A 9 -11.94 12.53 3.21
C PRO A 9 -11.81 12.80 1.71
N ASP A 10 -10.69 13.37 1.28
CA ASP A 10 -10.41 13.66 -0.13
C ASP A 10 -10.06 12.40 -0.95
N GLY A 11 -9.82 11.27 -0.28
CA GLY A 11 -9.62 9.96 -0.88
C GLY A 11 -10.40 8.87 -0.16
N VAL A 12 -11.05 7.98 -0.93
CA VAL A 12 -11.79 6.82 -0.42
C VAL A 12 -11.20 5.56 -1.04
N ILE A 13 -10.62 4.71 -0.21
CA ILE A 13 -10.00 3.46 -0.63
C ILE A 13 -11.02 2.30 -0.61
N LEU A 14 -10.89 1.38 -1.58
CA LEU A 14 -11.60 0.11 -1.60
C LEU A 14 -11.40 -0.63 -0.26
N PHE A 15 -12.48 -1.20 0.29
CA PHE A 15 -12.40 -2.12 1.41
C PHE A 15 -12.28 -3.55 0.89
N SER A 16 -11.07 -4.11 0.93
CA SER A 16 -10.73 -5.48 0.51
C SER A 16 -9.54 -5.97 1.35
N ASP A 17 -9.11 -7.21 1.16
CA ASP A 17 -7.82 -7.71 1.66
C ASP A 17 -6.78 -7.75 0.52
N ILE A 18 -5.48 -7.66 0.83
CA ILE A 18 -4.41 -7.80 -0.18
C ILE A 18 -4.30 -9.23 -0.72
N LEU A 19 -4.80 -10.23 0.03
CA LEU A 19 -4.77 -11.65 -0.30
C LEU A 19 -5.99 -12.09 -1.13
N THR A 20 -6.98 -11.22 -1.32
CA THR A 20 -8.16 -11.50 -2.17
C THR A 20 -7.84 -12.11 -3.55
N PRO A 21 -6.78 -11.72 -4.29
CA PRO A 21 -6.48 -12.35 -5.58
C PRO A 21 -5.91 -13.78 -5.50
N LEU A 22 -5.48 -14.27 -4.32
CA LEU A 22 -4.80 -15.56 -4.18
C LEU A 22 -5.62 -16.76 -4.71
N PRO A 23 -6.91 -16.94 -4.36
CA PRO A 23 -7.69 -18.05 -4.89
C PRO A 23 -7.86 -17.97 -6.41
N GLY A 24 -7.91 -16.76 -6.96
CA GLY A 24 -7.95 -16.51 -8.40
C GLY A 24 -6.64 -16.85 -9.14
N MET A 25 -5.57 -17.22 -8.43
CA MET A 25 -4.31 -17.74 -8.96
C MET A 25 -4.08 -19.22 -8.57
N GLY A 26 -5.04 -19.85 -7.88
CA GLY A 26 -4.94 -21.24 -7.43
C GLY A 26 -4.30 -21.40 -6.05
N ILE A 27 -4.31 -20.35 -5.22
CA ILE A 27 -3.76 -20.40 -3.85
C ILE A 27 -4.89 -20.19 -2.84
N ASP A 28 -5.31 -21.27 -2.20
CA ASP A 28 -6.36 -21.24 -1.18
C ASP A 28 -5.84 -20.74 0.16
N PHE A 29 -6.63 -19.88 0.79
CA PHE A 29 -6.36 -19.36 2.13
C PHE A 29 -7.64 -19.12 2.92
N ASP A 30 -7.52 -19.18 4.24
CA ASP A 30 -8.58 -18.91 5.20
C ASP A 30 -8.17 -17.78 6.15
N ILE A 31 -9.13 -16.99 6.64
CA ILE A 31 -8.90 -16.02 7.71
C ILE A 31 -9.42 -16.60 9.02
N VAL A 32 -8.50 -16.87 9.96
CA VAL A 32 -8.85 -17.36 11.29
C VAL A 32 -8.85 -16.18 12.27
N GLU A 33 -9.98 -15.94 12.95
CA GLU A 33 -10.26 -14.76 13.79
C GLU A 33 -9.14 -14.36 14.77
N SER A 34 -8.37 -15.33 15.28
CA SER A 34 -7.25 -15.10 16.22
C SER A 34 -5.85 -15.23 15.61
N LYS A 35 -5.72 -15.79 14.40
CA LYS A 35 -4.42 -16.09 13.77
C LYS A 35 -4.16 -15.29 12.50
N GLY A 36 -5.18 -14.62 11.97
CA GLY A 36 -5.12 -13.95 10.68
C GLY A 36 -5.16 -14.94 9.52
N PRO A 37 -4.61 -14.57 8.34
CA PRO A 37 -4.63 -15.42 7.15
C PRO A 37 -3.74 -16.66 7.32
N LEU A 38 -4.26 -17.79 6.86
CA LEU A 38 -3.60 -19.10 6.84
C LEU A 38 -3.67 -19.65 5.42
N ILE A 39 -2.52 -19.91 4.82
CA ILE A 39 -2.41 -20.55 3.51
C ILE A 39 -2.46 -22.06 3.72
N GLN A 40 -3.37 -22.75 3.02
CA GLN A 40 -3.58 -24.18 3.23
C GLN A 40 -2.36 -24.99 2.79
N GLU A 41 -1.81 -24.68 1.62
CA GLU A 41 -0.63 -25.32 1.05
C GLU A 41 0.47 -24.28 0.75
N PRO A 42 1.34 -23.97 1.72
CA PRO A 42 2.43 -23.01 1.50
C PRO A 42 3.36 -23.44 0.36
N ILE A 43 3.82 -22.47 -0.44
CA ILE A 43 4.67 -22.72 -1.61
C ILE A 43 6.09 -23.11 -1.17
N ARG A 44 6.56 -24.28 -1.60
CA ARG A 44 7.85 -24.90 -1.26
C ARG A 44 8.61 -25.47 -2.45
N SER A 45 7.95 -25.72 -3.59
CA SER A 45 8.54 -26.37 -4.74
C SER A 45 8.23 -25.67 -6.07
N LEU A 46 9.01 -26.00 -7.10
CA LEU A 46 8.76 -25.54 -8.47
C LEU A 46 7.42 -26.04 -9.00
N SER A 47 7.05 -27.29 -8.71
CA SER A 47 5.79 -27.88 -9.16
C SER A 47 4.56 -27.12 -8.63
N GLN A 48 4.61 -26.59 -7.41
CA GLN A 48 3.54 -25.76 -6.87
C GLN A 48 3.44 -24.41 -7.59
N ILE A 49 4.57 -23.81 -7.99
CA ILE A 49 4.58 -22.57 -8.77
C ILE A 49 4.07 -22.82 -10.19
N GLU A 50 4.44 -23.93 -10.82
CA GLU A 50 4.00 -24.30 -12.17
C GLU A 50 2.49 -24.66 -12.22
N ALA A 51 1.90 -25.00 -11.08
CA ALA A 51 0.46 -25.23 -10.95
C ALA A 51 -0.36 -23.94 -10.82
N LEU A 52 0.29 -22.79 -10.56
CA LEU A 52 -0.39 -21.49 -10.52
C LEU A 52 -0.89 -21.11 -11.90
N HIS A 53 -2.03 -20.43 -11.95
CA HIS A 53 -2.62 -19.95 -13.21
C HIS A 53 -2.69 -18.43 -13.26
N PRO A 54 -2.67 -17.83 -14.47
CA PRO A 54 -2.88 -16.40 -14.63
C PRO A 54 -4.16 -15.93 -13.93
N LEU A 55 -4.12 -14.74 -13.34
CA LEU A 55 -5.29 -14.14 -12.72
C LEU A 55 -6.23 -13.57 -13.78
N GLU A 56 -7.51 -13.95 -13.69
CA GLU A 56 -8.60 -13.43 -14.53
C GLU A 56 -9.64 -12.71 -13.66
N PRO A 57 -9.42 -11.43 -13.27
CA PRO A 57 -10.23 -10.75 -12.25
C PRO A 57 -11.72 -10.66 -12.57
N ASN A 58 -12.07 -10.52 -13.85
CA ASN A 58 -13.47 -10.49 -14.29
C ASN A 58 -14.22 -11.80 -13.95
N ALA A 59 -13.52 -12.94 -13.98
CA ALA A 59 -14.11 -14.24 -13.70
C ALA A 59 -14.08 -14.57 -12.20
N THR A 60 -12.98 -14.24 -11.52
CA THR A 60 -12.73 -14.68 -10.14
C THR A 60 -13.19 -13.66 -9.09
N MET A 61 -13.22 -12.38 -9.44
CA MET A 61 -13.43 -11.27 -8.50
C MET A 61 -14.38 -10.18 -9.03
N PRO A 62 -15.50 -10.50 -9.72
CA PRO A 62 -16.39 -9.49 -10.29
C PRO A 62 -16.94 -8.50 -9.25
N PHE A 63 -17.10 -8.96 -8.00
CA PHE A 63 -17.55 -8.13 -6.88
C PHE A 63 -16.64 -6.93 -6.62
N VAL A 64 -15.34 -7.02 -6.90
CA VAL A 64 -14.40 -5.91 -6.70
C VAL A 64 -14.73 -4.78 -7.67
N GLY A 65 -14.99 -5.11 -8.93
CA GLY A 65 -15.38 -4.12 -9.94
C GLY A 65 -16.73 -3.49 -9.63
N GLU A 66 -17.71 -4.27 -9.17
CA GLU A 66 -19.00 -3.74 -8.73
C GLU A 66 -18.86 -2.76 -7.56
N VAL A 67 -18.03 -3.08 -6.57
CA VAL A 67 -17.78 -2.21 -5.41
C VAL A 67 -17.09 -0.91 -5.84
N LEU A 68 -16.06 -0.99 -6.69
CA LEU A 68 -15.37 0.20 -7.21
C LEU A 68 -16.30 1.11 -8.02
N GLY A 69 -17.13 0.53 -8.89
CA GLY A 69 -18.12 1.29 -9.66
C GLY A 69 -19.11 2.01 -8.75
N ARG A 70 -19.68 1.31 -7.76
CA ARG A 70 -20.59 1.90 -6.77
C ARG A 70 -19.91 2.97 -5.92
N LEU A 71 -18.67 2.75 -5.49
CA LEU A 71 -17.90 3.76 -4.76
C LEU A 71 -17.72 5.01 -5.61
N ARG A 72 -17.37 4.85 -6.89
CA ARG A 72 -17.16 5.98 -7.80
C ARG A 72 -18.42 6.79 -8.01
N GLU A 73 -19.56 6.14 -8.20
CA GLU A 73 -20.87 6.81 -8.28
C GLU A 73 -21.21 7.55 -6.99
N SER A 74 -20.97 6.92 -5.84
CA SER A 74 -21.39 7.45 -4.54
C SER A 74 -20.57 8.65 -4.09
N VAL A 75 -19.26 8.65 -4.33
CA VAL A 75 -18.39 9.80 -3.97
C VAL A 75 -18.44 10.92 -5.02
N GLY A 76 -18.81 10.61 -6.27
CA GLY A 76 -18.82 11.55 -7.38
C GLY A 76 -17.44 12.19 -7.58
N ASN A 77 -17.40 13.52 -7.72
CA ASN A 77 -16.15 14.29 -7.81
C ASN A 77 -15.73 14.93 -6.48
N LYS A 78 -16.28 14.47 -5.34
CA LYS A 78 -15.95 15.02 -4.02
C LYS A 78 -14.70 14.42 -3.41
N ALA A 79 -14.31 13.23 -3.84
CA ALA A 79 -13.13 12.51 -3.39
C ALA A 79 -12.58 11.63 -4.53
N ALA A 80 -11.30 11.31 -4.49
CA ALA A 80 -10.71 10.29 -5.37
C ALA A 80 -11.05 8.88 -4.87
N VAL A 81 -11.40 7.97 -5.76
CA VAL A 81 -11.49 6.53 -5.43
C VAL A 81 -10.12 5.89 -5.60
N LEU A 82 -9.64 5.22 -4.55
CA LEU A 82 -8.38 4.50 -4.54
C LEU A 82 -8.62 3.00 -4.65
N GLY A 83 -8.02 2.37 -5.66
CA GLY A 83 -7.80 0.93 -5.69
C GLY A 83 -6.54 0.56 -4.93
N PHE A 84 -6.37 -0.71 -4.58
CA PHE A 84 -5.12 -1.16 -3.97
C PHE A 84 -4.85 -2.65 -4.16
N VAL A 85 -3.58 -3.02 -3.95
CA VAL A 85 -3.08 -4.40 -4.03
C VAL A 85 -1.94 -4.64 -3.04
N GLY A 86 -1.69 -5.91 -2.72
CA GLY A 86 -0.43 -6.33 -2.14
C GLY A 86 0.66 -6.38 -3.21
N ALA A 87 1.89 -5.98 -2.85
CA ALA A 87 3.03 -6.06 -3.73
C ALA A 87 3.58 -7.49 -3.84
N PRO A 88 4.34 -7.82 -4.90
CA PRO A 88 4.84 -9.18 -5.14
C PRO A 88 5.62 -9.79 -3.97
N TRP A 89 6.52 -9.03 -3.32
CA TRP A 89 7.30 -9.53 -2.18
C TRP A 89 6.42 -9.88 -0.98
N THR A 90 5.55 -8.96 -0.55
CA THR A 90 4.63 -9.21 0.57
C THR A 90 3.70 -10.39 0.30
N LEU A 91 3.14 -10.51 -0.91
CA LEU A 91 2.30 -11.67 -1.27
C LEU A 91 3.09 -12.98 -1.27
N ALA A 92 4.28 -12.99 -1.87
CA ALA A 92 5.20 -14.13 -1.82
C ALA A 92 5.48 -14.54 -0.37
N ALA A 93 5.70 -13.57 0.51
CA ALA A 93 5.97 -13.84 1.90
C ALA A 93 4.78 -14.45 2.62
N TYR A 94 3.53 -14.05 2.35
CA TYR A 94 2.37 -14.75 2.91
C TYR A 94 2.28 -16.20 2.42
N VAL A 95 2.40 -16.43 1.11
CA VAL A 95 2.24 -17.79 0.54
C VAL A 95 3.40 -18.72 0.86
N VAL A 96 4.59 -18.18 1.10
CA VAL A 96 5.75 -18.96 1.56
C VAL A 96 5.75 -19.11 3.08
N GLU A 97 5.48 -18.09 3.88
CA GLU A 97 5.41 -18.29 5.34
C GLU A 97 4.22 -19.18 5.74
N GLY A 98 3.15 -19.15 4.93
CA GLY A 98 1.89 -19.84 5.15
C GLY A 98 0.96 -19.13 6.13
N LYS A 99 1.41 -18.01 6.71
CA LYS A 99 0.73 -17.21 7.73
C LYS A 99 1.47 -15.90 7.94
N SER A 100 0.91 -15.01 8.75
CA SER A 100 1.64 -13.85 9.27
C SER A 100 2.93 -14.28 10.00
N SER A 101 4.03 -13.61 9.68
CA SER A 101 5.36 -13.89 10.25
C SER A 101 5.98 -12.62 10.82
N LYS A 102 6.81 -12.76 11.85
CA LYS A 102 7.54 -11.62 12.45
C LYS A 102 8.97 -11.50 11.92
N ASN A 103 9.58 -12.61 11.53
CA ASN A 103 10.99 -12.67 11.13
C ASN A 103 11.19 -13.09 9.66
N TYR A 104 10.14 -13.60 9.01
CA TYR A 104 10.13 -13.95 7.59
C TYR A 104 11.23 -14.96 7.24
N ALA A 105 11.54 -15.85 8.18
CA ALA A 105 12.68 -16.76 8.08
C ALA A 105 12.52 -17.79 6.96
N VAL A 106 11.29 -18.20 6.64
CA VAL A 106 11.02 -19.23 5.62
C VAL A 106 11.21 -18.65 4.23
N ILE A 107 10.63 -17.48 3.94
CA ILE A 107 10.85 -16.84 2.64
C ILE A 107 12.29 -16.38 2.47
N LYS A 108 12.95 -15.89 3.53
CA LYS A 108 14.38 -15.54 3.47
C LYS A 108 15.26 -16.77 3.23
N ALA A 109 14.95 -17.91 3.85
CA ALA A 109 15.63 -19.16 3.53
C ALA A 109 15.45 -19.54 2.05
N MET A 110 14.25 -19.39 1.48
CA MET A 110 14.03 -19.59 0.05
C MET A 110 14.84 -18.61 -0.80
N ALA A 111 14.86 -17.32 -0.45
CA ALA A 111 15.62 -16.30 -1.15
C ALA A 111 17.13 -16.62 -1.20
N PHE A 112 17.69 -17.15 -0.11
CA PHE A 112 19.13 -17.40 0.02
C PHE A 112 19.57 -18.80 -0.42
N GLN A 113 18.65 -19.77 -0.49
CA GLN A 113 18.96 -21.15 -0.88
C GLN A 113 18.46 -21.49 -2.29
N GLN A 114 17.36 -20.88 -2.72
CA GLN A 114 16.66 -21.18 -3.97
C GLN A 114 16.17 -19.88 -4.66
N PRO A 115 17.06 -18.92 -4.96
CA PRO A 115 16.67 -17.61 -5.50
C PRO A 115 15.88 -17.73 -6.81
N ASP A 116 16.25 -18.64 -7.71
CA ASP A 116 15.53 -18.85 -8.97
C ASP A 116 14.07 -19.27 -8.77
N LEU A 117 13.80 -20.08 -7.73
CA LEU A 117 12.45 -20.49 -7.38
C LEU A 117 11.63 -19.28 -6.93
N LEU A 118 12.20 -18.46 -6.05
CA LEU A 118 11.54 -17.26 -5.56
C LEU A 118 11.32 -16.22 -6.67
N HIS A 119 12.29 -16.05 -7.57
CA HIS A 119 12.16 -15.14 -8.71
C HIS A 119 11.01 -15.53 -9.66
N ARG A 120 10.75 -16.83 -9.85
CA ARG A 120 9.59 -17.31 -10.61
C ARG A 120 8.27 -16.93 -9.94
N LEU A 121 8.18 -17.14 -8.62
CA LEU A 121 6.99 -16.76 -7.84
C LEU A 121 6.73 -15.25 -7.88
N LEU A 122 7.77 -14.45 -7.67
CA LEU A 122 7.69 -13.00 -7.71
C LEU A 122 7.30 -12.47 -9.09
N ASN A 123 7.78 -13.11 -10.17
CA ASN A 123 7.37 -12.74 -11.53
C ASN A 123 5.88 -13.02 -11.78
N HIS A 124 5.40 -14.19 -11.34
CA HIS A 124 3.99 -14.54 -11.43
C HIS A 124 3.12 -13.51 -10.69
N PHE A 125 3.47 -13.16 -9.44
CA PHE A 125 2.73 -12.12 -8.73
C PHE A 125 2.82 -10.75 -9.40
N ALA A 126 3.96 -10.34 -9.94
CA ALA A 126 4.07 -9.06 -10.63
C ALA A 126 3.11 -8.97 -11.84
N GLU A 127 2.96 -10.04 -12.61
CA GLU A 127 2.03 -10.11 -13.73
C GLU A 127 0.58 -10.08 -13.26
N SER A 128 0.21 -10.95 -12.31
CA SER A 128 -1.14 -11.03 -11.78
C SER A 128 -1.59 -9.74 -11.10
N ILE A 129 -0.71 -9.09 -10.34
CA ILE A 129 -1.01 -7.83 -9.65
C ILE A 129 -1.12 -6.66 -10.62
N ALA A 130 -0.32 -6.62 -11.69
CA ALA A 130 -0.52 -5.62 -12.74
C ALA A 130 -1.88 -5.80 -13.44
N THR A 131 -2.28 -7.03 -13.77
CA THR A 131 -3.60 -7.35 -14.32
C THR A 131 -4.72 -6.91 -13.38
N TYR A 132 -4.58 -7.18 -12.09
CA TYR A 132 -5.58 -6.81 -11.10
C TYR A 132 -5.69 -5.29 -10.92
N LEU A 133 -4.57 -4.58 -10.91
CA LEU A 133 -4.57 -3.11 -10.84
C LEU A 133 -5.25 -2.48 -12.06
N ARG A 134 -4.95 -2.95 -13.27
CA ARG A 134 -5.64 -2.49 -14.49
C ARG A 134 -7.14 -2.70 -14.38
N TYR A 135 -7.58 -3.88 -13.94
CA TYR A 135 -9.00 -4.17 -13.70
C TYR A 135 -9.64 -3.20 -12.70
N GLN A 136 -8.97 -2.87 -11.58
CA GLN A 136 -9.49 -1.90 -10.62
C GLN A 136 -9.60 -0.48 -11.22
N ILE A 137 -8.64 -0.09 -12.05
CA ILE A 137 -8.65 1.21 -12.76
C ILE A 137 -9.83 1.26 -13.74
N ASP A 138 -9.98 0.22 -14.56
CA ASP A 138 -11.09 0.07 -15.52
C ASP A 138 -12.45 0.11 -14.80
N ALA A 139 -12.52 -0.40 -13.57
CA ALA A 139 -13.73 -0.41 -12.74
C ALA A 139 -14.01 0.90 -11.98
N GLY A 140 -13.12 1.90 -12.06
CA GLY A 140 -13.38 3.25 -11.54
C GLY A 140 -12.37 3.80 -10.54
N ALA A 141 -11.33 3.04 -10.16
CA ALA A 141 -10.23 3.55 -9.35
C ALA A 141 -9.46 4.65 -10.11
N GLN A 142 -9.23 5.78 -9.46
CA GLN A 142 -8.55 6.96 -10.02
C GLN A 142 -7.07 7.01 -9.65
N VAL A 143 -6.73 6.38 -8.54
CA VAL A 143 -5.38 6.26 -7.99
C VAL A 143 -5.27 4.84 -7.49
N VAL A 144 -4.08 4.23 -7.57
CA VAL A 144 -3.87 2.88 -7.04
C VAL A 144 -2.70 2.83 -6.08
N GLN A 145 -2.85 2.08 -4.99
CA GLN A 145 -1.81 1.92 -3.98
C GLN A 145 -1.32 0.47 -3.93
N MET A 146 0.00 0.30 -4.02
CA MET A 146 0.69 -0.97 -3.84
C MET A 146 1.31 -1.03 -2.46
N PHE A 147 0.83 -1.96 -1.64
CA PHE A 147 1.31 -2.20 -0.28
C PHE A 147 2.37 -3.30 -0.28
N ASP A 148 3.64 -2.91 -0.06
CA ASP A 148 4.73 -3.86 0.20
C ASP A 148 5.16 -3.80 1.67
N SER A 149 4.20 -4.03 2.56
CA SER A 149 4.33 -3.85 4.00
C SER A 149 5.49 -4.60 4.63
N TRP A 150 5.99 -5.66 4.00
CA TRP A 150 7.08 -6.49 4.54
C TRP A 150 8.43 -6.26 3.85
N ALA A 151 8.49 -5.41 2.82
CA ALA A 151 9.76 -5.11 2.13
C ALA A 151 10.75 -4.32 3.01
N GLY A 152 10.28 -3.60 4.03
CA GLY A 152 11.15 -2.91 4.99
C GLY A 152 11.98 -3.84 5.89
N GLN A 153 11.75 -5.15 5.79
CA GLN A 153 12.48 -6.19 6.52
C GLN A 153 13.63 -6.78 5.70
N LEU A 154 13.79 -6.36 4.45
CA LEU A 154 14.90 -6.72 3.59
C LEU A 154 16.09 -5.81 3.85
N SER A 155 17.30 -6.37 3.71
CA SER A 155 18.47 -5.52 3.57
C SER A 155 18.39 -4.75 2.23
N PRO A 156 19.11 -3.63 2.06
CA PRO A 156 19.02 -2.88 0.82
C PRO A 156 19.41 -3.68 -0.43
N ILE A 157 20.37 -4.60 -0.34
CA ILE A 157 20.76 -5.48 -1.45
C ILE A 157 19.68 -6.52 -1.76
N ASP A 158 19.03 -7.06 -0.73
CA ASP A 158 17.94 -8.02 -0.91
C ASP A 158 16.69 -7.32 -1.49
N TYR A 159 16.42 -6.07 -1.10
CA TYR A 159 15.34 -5.26 -1.68
C TYR A 159 15.57 -5.01 -3.17
N ASP A 160 16.81 -4.65 -3.56
CA ASP A 160 17.20 -4.45 -4.96
C ASP A 160 17.07 -5.75 -5.79
N THR A 161 17.07 -6.92 -5.15
CA THR A 161 16.98 -8.23 -5.80
C THR A 161 15.55 -8.78 -5.85
N PHE A 162 14.83 -8.75 -4.73
CA PHE A 162 13.59 -9.51 -4.53
C PHE A 162 12.32 -8.66 -4.45
N ALA A 163 12.42 -7.32 -4.33
CA ALA A 163 11.26 -6.45 -4.23
C ALA A 163 11.23 -5.39 -5.35
N ALA A 164 12.24 -4.52 -5.42
CA ALA A 164 12.25 -3.38 -6.33
C ALA A 164 12.03 -3.75 -7.80
N PRO A 165 12.65 -4.81 -8.36
CA PRO A 165 12.44 -5.18 -9.77
C PRO A 165 10.99 -5.54 -10.07
N TYR A 166 10.31 -6.18 -9.12
CA TYR A 166 8.93 -6.65 -9.27
C TYR A 166 7.92 -5.54 -9.04
N GLN A 167 8.20 -4.64 -8.09
CA GLN A 167 7.45 -3.39 -7.94
C GLN A 167 7.52 -2.57 -9.23
N LYS A 168 8.73 -2.40 -9.80
CA LYS A 168 8.92 -1.70 -11.07
C LYS A 168 8.18 -2.40 -12.22
N ARG A 169 8.25 -3.73 -12.31
CA ARG A 169 7.52 -4.50 -13.33
C ARG A 169 6.01 -4.26 -13.24
N VAL A 170 5.43 -4.26 -12.05
CA VAL A 170 4.00 -3.93 -11.85
C VAL A 170 3.69 -2.54 -12.39
N VAL A 171 4.50 -1.54 -12.01
CA VAL A 171 4.32 -0.15 -12.48
C VAL A 171 4.41 -0.06 -14.00
N ASP A 172 5.47 -0.60 -14.60
CA ASP A 172 5.69 -0.55 -16.05
C ASP A 172 4.53 -1.19 -16.81
N LEU A 173 4.03 -2.34 -16.34
CA LEU A 173 2.86 -2.99 -16.93
C LEU A 173 1.61 -2.12 -16.77
N VAL A 174 1.29 -1.63 -15.57
CA VAL A 174 0.08 -0.80 -15.39
C VAL A 174 0.14 0.45 -16.27
N LYS A 175 1.28 1.16 -16.27
CA LYS A 175 1.49 2.39 -17.06
C LYS A 175 1.50 2.15 -18.57
N SER A 176 1.75 0.93 -19.04
CA SER A 176 1.69 0.61 -20.48
C SER A 176 0.28 0.72 -21.07
N THR A 177 -0.76 0.66 -20.23
CA THR A 177 -2.17 0.83 -20.65
C THR A 177 -2.85 1.99 -19.93
N HIS A 178 -2.38 2.38 -18.75
CA HIS A 178 -2.92 3.47 -17.92
C HIS A 178 -1.82 4.47 -17.52
N PRO A 179 -1.19 5.18 -18.49
CA PRO A 179 -0.01 6.01 -18.25
C PRO A 179 -0.27 7.14 -17.23
N ASP A 180 -1.49 7.67 -17.22
CA ASP A 180 -1.85 8.84 -16.41
C ASP A 180 -2.36 8.50 -15.01
N THR A 181 -2.63 7.23 -14.70
CA THR A 181 -3.15 6.84 -13.39
C THR A 181 -2.05 6.93 -12.33
N PRO A 182 -2.19 7.74 -11.26
CA PRO A 182 -1.18 7.84 -10.22
C PRO A 182 -1.04 6.54 -9.43
N MET A 183 0.20 6.13 -9.18
CA MET A 183 0.55 4.95 -8.39
C MET A 183 1.28 5.35 -7.11
N ILE A 184 0.82 4.80 -5.98
CA ILE A 184 1.41 4.99 -4.65
C ILE A 184 2.14 3.71 -4.22
N LEU A 185 3.39 3.82 -3.79
CA LEU A 185 4.10 2.72 -3.11
C LEU A 185 4.14 2.99 -1.60
N TYR A 186 3.67 2.03 -0.82
CA TYR A 186 3.82 2.01 0.63
C TYR A 186 4.70 0.85 1.07
N ILE A 187 5.69 1.15 1.92
CA ILE A 187 6.51 0.16 2.62
C ILE A 187 6.57 0.57 4.09
N SER A 188 6.22 -0.34 5.00
CA SER A 188 6.38 -0.11 6.43
C SER A 188 7.83 -0.35 6.85
N GLY A 189 8.40 0.52 7.68
CA GLY A 189 9.81 0.43 8.09
C GLY A 189 10.76 0.71 6.93
N SER A 190 10.40 1.67 6.08
CA SER A 190 11.06 1.91 4.78
C SER A 190 12.36 2.71 4.86
N ALA A 191 12.73 3.21 6.03
CA ALA A 191 13.86 4.14 6.21
C ALA A 191 15.16 3.65 5.56
N GLY A 192 15.45 2.34 5.56
CA GLY A 192 16.66 1.76 4.97
C GLY A 192 16.65 1.62 3.43
N VAL A 193 15.48 1.74 2.79
CA VAL A 193 15.29 1.53 1.35
C VAL A 193 14.65 2.72 0.64
N LEU A 194 14.47 3.84 1.32
CA LEU A 194 13.66 4.96 0.85
C LEU A 194 14.09 5.52 -0.52
N GLU A 195 15.39 5.75 -0.74
CA GLU A 195 15.92 6.24 -2.03
C GLU A 195 15.69 5.24 -3.17
N ARG A 196 15.61 3.94 -2.85
CA ARG A 196 15.39 2.87 -3.81
C ARG A 196 13.93 2.79 -4.21
N MET A 197 13.01 3.04 -3.28
CA MET A 197 11.58 3.15 -3.58
C MET A 197 11.32 4.18 -4.69
N GLY A 198 12.03 5.31 -4.66
CA GLY A 198 11.93 6.35 -5.68
C GLY A 198 12.42 5.96 -7.09
N ARG A 199 13.00 4.77 -7.27
CA ARG A 199 13.47 4.25 -8.58
C ARG A 199 12.51 3.24 -9.21
N THR A 200 11.41 2.91 -8.53
CA THR A 200 10.42 1.92 -8.99
C THR A 200 9.48 2.46 -10.07
N GLY A 201 9.47 3.78 -10.31
CA GLY A 201 8.62 4.43 -11.31
C GLY A 201 7.23 4.86 -10.81
N VAL A 202 6.93 4.64 -9.52
CA VAL A 202 5.70 5.16 -8.90
C VAL A 202 5.68 6.69 -8.86
N ASP A 203 4.49 7.26 -8.75
CA ASP A 203 4.29 8.72 -8.73
C ASP A 203 4.38 9.30 -7.31
N ILE A 204 4.06 8.50 -6.29
CA ILE A 204 3.95 8.90 -4.89
C ILE A 204 4.57 7.83 -3.98
N ILE A 205 5.34 8.27 -2.98
CA ILE A 205 5.84 7.40 -1.90
C ILE A 205 5.04 7.68 -0.62
N SER A 206 4.41 6.65 -0.07
CA SER A 206 3.76 6.73 1.23
C SER A 206 4.76 6.40 2.33
N LEU A 207 5.11 7.41 3.11
CA LEU A 207 6.06 7.34 4.21
C LEU A 207 5.38 6.81 5.47
N ASP A 208 6.05 5.94 6.21
CA ASP A 208 5.70 5.60 7.58
C ASP A 208 6.19 6.68 8.57
N TRP A 209 5.76 6.59 9.82
CA TRP A 209 6.00 7.62 10.84
C TRP A 209 7.41 7.59 11.46
N THR A 210 8.22 6.57 11.14
CA THR A 210 9.59 6.46 11.67
C THR A 210 10.58 7.32 10.91
N VAL A 211 10.19 7.82 9.73
CA VAL A 211 10.95 8.77 8.92
C VAL A 211 10.39 10.17 9.20
N ASP A 212 11.22 11.15 9.53
CA ASP A 212 10.74 12.54 9.59
C ASP A 212 10.30 13.01 8.20
N MET A 213 9.20 13.77 8.10
CA MET A 213 8.72 14.23 6.79
C MET A 213 9.77 15.06 6.03
N ALA A 214 10.57 15.90 6.72
CA ALA A 214 11.62 16.68 6.06
C ALA A 214 12.74 15.78 5.55
N ASP A 215 13.16 14.78 6.33
CA ASP A 215 14.15 13.78 5.91
C ASP A 215 13.65 12.98 4.70
N GLY A 216 12.38 12.56 4.73
CA GLY A 216 11.75 11.85 3.62
C GLY A 216 11.73 12.68 2.34
N CYS A 217 11.37 13.96 2.45
CA CYS A 217 11.36 14.89 1.33
C CYS A 217 12.75 15.17 0.77
N ALA A 218 13.77 15.28 1.64
CA ALA A 218 15.15 15.53 1.22
C ALA A 218 15.81 14.33 0.53
N ARG A 219 15.44 13.11 0.91
CA ARG A 219 16.01 11.85 0.39
C ARG A 219 15.34 11.38 -0.90
N LEU A 220 14.08 11.73 -1.12
CA LEU A 220 13.32 11.35 -2.30
C LEU A 220 13.51 12.35 -3.46
N PRO A 221 13.49 11.89 -4.72
CA PRO A 221 13.49 12.76 -5.88
C PRO A 221 12.37 13.82 -5.86
N GLU A 222 12.69 15.05 -6.26
CA GLU A 222 11.75 16.18 -6.26
C GLU A 222 10.52 15.96 -7.14
N HIS A 223 10.63 15.14 -8.18
CA HIS A 223 9.50 14.86 -9.05
C HIS A 223 8.48 13.90 -8.45
N LEU A 224 8.73 13.26 -7.30
CA LEU A 224 7.78 12.36 -6.63
C LEU A 224 6.87 13.11 -5.66
N GLY A 225 5.63 12.64 -5.51
CA GLY A 225 4.78 13.03 -4.40
C GLY A 225 5.11 12.25 -3.12
N VAL A 226 4.63 12.75 -1.98
CA VAL A 226 4.70 12.07 -0.69
C VAL A 226 3.31 11.91 -0.09
N GLN A 227 3.04 10.77 0.53
CA GLN A 227 1.84 10.52 1.33
C GLN A 227 2.24 10.21 2.78
N GLY A 228 1.42 10.63 3.75
CA GLY A 228 1.65 10.36 5.16
C GLY A 228 1.99 11.63 5.97
N ASN A 229 2.69 11.52 7.10
CA ASN A 229 3.16 10.28 7.70
C ASN A 229 2.98 10.26 9.23
N VAL A 230 1.88 10.86 9.70
CA VAL A 230 1.61 11.01 11.13
C VAL A 230 1.49 9.64 11.81
N ASP A 231 2.13 9.48 12.97
CA ASP A 231 2.05 8.25 13.77
C ASP A 231 0.58 7.93 14.13
N PRO A 232 0.02 6.77 13.78
CA PRO A 232 -1.35 6.42 14.16
C PRO A 232 -1.53 6.35 15.69
N GLY A 233 -0.48 6.07 16.46
CA GLY A 233 -0.48 6.10 17.91
C GLY A 233 -0.74 7.49 18.50
N LEU A 234 -0.50 8.56 17.73
CA LEU A 234 -0.81 9.94 18.13
C LEU A 234 -2.30 10.13 18.40
N LEU A 235 -3.17 9.36 17.75
CA LEU A 235 -4.62 9.47 17.91
C LEU A 235 -5.12 8.99 19.28
N PHE A 236 -4.26 8.45 20.14
CA PHE A 236 -4.55 8.22 21.57
C PHE A 236 -4.14 9.40 22.47
N GLY A 237 -3.52 10.44 21.90
CA GLY A 237 -3.09 11.63 22.61
C GLY A 237 -4.19 12.68 22.76
N THR A 238 -3.78 13.94 22.99
CA THR A 238 -4.71 15.08 23.09
C THR A 238 -5.00 15.70 21.73
N PRO A 239 -6.18 16.35 21.55
CA PRO A 239 -6.50 17.11 20.35
C PRO A 239 -5.41 18.13 19.96
N GLU A 240 -4.76 18.76 20.95
CA GLU A 240 -3.68 19.73 20.75
C GLU A 240 -2.45 19.06 20.13
N ALA A 241 -2.02 17.91 20.66
CA ALA A 241 -0.88 17.16 20.12
C ALA A 241 -1.14 16.66 18.69
N ILE A 242 -2.38 16.24 18.40
CA ILE A 242 -2.81 15.85 17.05
C ILE A 242 -2.66 17.04 16.09
N ARG A 243 -3.21 18.21 16.45
CA ARG A 243 -3.11 19.43 15.64
C ARG A 243 -1.67 19.83 15.37
N GLU A 244 -0.85 19.87 16.41
CA GLU A 244 0.56 20.26 16.30
C GLU A 244 1.34 19.34 15.36
N ARG A 245 1.16 18.02 15.45
CA ARG A 245 1.88 17.08 14.60
C ARG A 245 1.44 17.15 13.14
N ILE A 246 0.15 17.37 12.88
CA ILE A 246 -0.36 17.56 11.51
C ILE A 246 0.24 18.82 10.90
N VAL A 247 0.21 19.93 11.65
CA VAL A 247 0.81 21.21 11.23
C VAL A 247 2.31 21.06 10.96
N ASP A 248 3.04 20.36 11.83
CA ASP A 248 4.47 20.08 11.65
C ASP A 248 4.74 19.24 10.38
N ALA A 249 4.02 18.13 10.20
CA ALA A 249 4.19 17.26 9.03
C ALA A 249 3.93 18.00 7.71
N VAL A 250 2.82 18.74 7.61
CA VAL A 250 2.49 19.51 6.40
C VAL A 250 3.47 20.66 6.18
N ARG A 251 3.93 21.33 7.25
CA ARG A 251 4.96 22.38 7.15
C ARG A 251 6.26 21.80 6.57
N LYS A 252 6.68 20.64 7.04
CA LYS A 252 7.90 19.95 6.55
C LYS A 252 7.79 19.45 5.12
N ALA A 253 6.58 19.14 4.66
CA ALA A 253 6.31 18.76 3.26
C ALA A 253 6.13 19.96 2.31
N ARG A 254 6.26 21.21 2.78
CA ARG A 254 6.07 22.40 1.93
C ARG A 254 6.94 22.36 0.66
N GLY A 255 6.34 22.72 -0.46
CA GLY A 255 6.97 22.66 -1.78
C GLY A 255 6.94 21.27 -2.44
N ARG A 256 6.40 20.26 -1.77
CA ARG A 256 6.17 18.92 -2.32
C ARG A 256 4.69 18.73 -2.69
N ARG A 257 4.43 17.79 -3.59
CA ARG A 257 3.07 17.27 -3.80
C ARG A 257 2.77 16.31 -2.64
N HIS A 258 2.02 16.77 -1.65
CA HIS A 258 1.80 16.05 -0.39
C HIS A 258 0.33 15.65 -0.21
N ILE A 259 0.10 14.38 0.11
CA ILE A 259 -1.18 13.85 0.60
C ILE A 259 -1.02 13.57 2.10
N LEU A 260 -1.62 14.41 2.94
CA LEU A 260 -1.64 14.15 4.39
C LEU A 260 -2.32 12.82 4.67
N ASN A 261 -1.65 11.95 5.41
CA ASN A 261 -2.21 10.71 5.91
C ASN A 261 -1.48 10.29 7.19
N LEU A 262 -1.97 9.24 7.83
CA LEU A 262 -1.20 8.50 8.82
C LEU A 262 -0.07 7.71 8.13
N GLY A 263 0.96 7.34 8.89
CA GLY A 263 2.02 6.45 8.44
C GLY A 263 1.63 4.96 8.43
N HIS A 264 0.44 4.62 8.91
CA HIS A 264 -0.19 3.30 8.86
C HIS A 264 -1.71 3.44 9.08
N GLY A 265 -2.47 2.35 8.97
CA GLY A 265 -3.90 2.33 9.32
C GLY A 265 -4.19 2.71 10.79
N ILE A 266 -5.40 3.24 11.02
CA ILE A 266 -5.93 3.56 12.35
C ILE A 266 -5.91 2.30 13.23
N LEU A 267 -5.45 2.45 14.48
CA LEU A 267 -5.34 1.33 15.41
C LEU A 267 -6.71 1.02 16.05
N PRO A 268 -7.03 -0.26 16.30
CA PRO A 268 -8.18 -0.64 17.11
C PRO A 268 -8.17 0.08 18.47
N GLY A 269 -9.32 0.61 18.88
CA GLY A 269 -9.45 1.37 20.13
C GLY A 269 -9.12 2.85 20.03
N THR A 270 -8.74 3.36 18.86
CA THR A 270 -8.57 4.80 18.63
C THR A 270 -9.90 5.55 18.92
N PRO A 271 -9.90 6.59 19.78
CA PRO A 271 -11.09 7.40 20.01
C PRO A 271 -11.59 8.09 18.73
N GLU A 272 -12.89 7.96 18.44
CA GLU A 272 -13.49 8.55 17.22
C GLU A 272 -13.37 10.07 17.21
N GLU A 273 -13.46 10.71 18.38
CA GLU A 273 -13.29 12.16 18.54
C GLU A 273 -11.88 12.60 18.11
N ASN A 274 -10.86 11.80 18.39
CA ASN A 274 -9.49 12.11 18.00
C ASN A 274 -9.26 11.89 16.50
N ALA A 275 -9.90 10.87 15.90
CA ALA A 275 -9.94 10.72 14.45
C ALA A 275 -10.64 11.92 13.79
N LYS A 276 -11.73 12.42 14.36
CA LYS A 276 -12.41 13.63 13.90
C LYS A 276 -11.50 14.86 13.94
N VAL A 277 -10.76 15.07 15.02
CA VAL A 277 -9.77 16.16 15.13
C VAL A 277 -8.72 16.06 14.03
N PHE A 278 -8.26 14.86 13.69
CA PHE A 278 -7.32 14.66 12.58
C PHE A 278 -7.89 15.16 11.25
N PHE A 279 -9.13 14.79 10.92
CA PHE A 279 -9.79 15.24 9.69
C PHE A 279 -10.05 16.76 9.66
N GLU A 280 -10.59 17.32 10.75
CA GLU A 280 -10.86 18.76 10.83
C GLU A 280 -9.58 19.59 10.68
N THR A 281 -8.50 19.14 11.32
CA THR A 281 -7.19 19.79 11.20
C THR A 281 -6.65 19.65 9.79
N GLY A 282 -6.66 18.44 9.22
CA GLY A 282 -6.17 18.20 7.86
C GLY A 282 -6.84 19.07 6.81
N LYS A 283 -8.16 19.29 6.91
CA LYS A 283 -8.92 20.15 6.00
C LYS A 283 -8.64 21.65 6.15
N THR A 284 -8.11 22.06 7.28
CA THR A 284 -7.88 23.48 7.60
C THR A 284 -6.40 23.84 7.73
N VAL A 285 -5.50 22.85 7.59
CA VAL A 285 -4.07 22.98 7.87
C VAL A 285 -3.41 24.06 7.01
N ASP A 286 -3.79 24.20 5.74
CA ASP A 286 -3.21 25.23 4.87
C ASP A 286 -3.50 26.65 5.38
N ASN A 287 -4.67 26.88 5.98
CA ASN A 287 -5.00 28.16 6.61
C ASN A 287 -4.12 28.41 7.85
N LEU A 288 -3.87 27.36 8.64
CA LEU A 288 -3.07 27.43 9.87
C LEU A 288 -1.59 27.73 9.59
N ILE A 289 -1.04 27.22 8.47
CA ILE A 289 0.35 27.47 8.10
C ILE A 289 0.47 28.73 7.22
N GLY A 290 -0.59 29.12 6.50
CA GLY A 290 -0.66 30.36 5.71
C GLY A 290 -0.72 31.64 6.55
N SER A 291 -1.26 31.58 7.77
CA SER A 291 -1.32 32.72 8.70
C SER A 291 -0.01 32.97 9.49
N ALA A 292 1.03 32.18 9.25
CA ALA A 292 2.30 32.22 10.00
C ALA A 292 3.52 32.60 9.13
N ALA A 293 3.30 33.35 8.06
CA ALA A 293 4.35 33.91 7.20
C ALA A 293 4.52 35.42 7.43
#